data_AF-A0A432KE44-F1
#
_entry.id   AF-A0A432KE44-F1
#
_cell.length_a   1.000
_cell.length_b   1.000
_cell.length_c   1.000
_cell.angle_alpha   90.00
_cell.angle_beta   90.00
_cell.angle_gamma   90.00
#
_symmetry.space_group_name_H-M   'P 1'
#
loop_
_entity.id
_entity.type
_entity.pdbx_description
1 polymer ?
#
loop_
_entity_poly.entity_id
_entity_poly.type
_entity_poly.pdbx_seq_one_letter_code
_entity_poly.pdbx_strand_id
1 'polypeptide(L)'
;MKNIFKYTSFILAGLLIFTTACIDENYDDSSDVGITDQQLIINVLNTENESGELSIFLELVEEYGLIGNLTSRRTQDQLTVFAPTNEAFETLATQLGYESAEDMLADNESTFQAAILNEFDTETNLLEIVENHVSPANLPIQQIEDGSFRKIATLSGVNIPVNREGGNLTINNDPDLEVLRSNLEGNGTVHIVSRVLMPVKFIAAVSYDFGGDFETCNDRLAAWRVENVVLAGGSGWECTGFGFEGQGIQANGFSGGAQEVDSWIISPVLESNDLVLNTLRFKYASRFDGPNPEIWVVAEEDYDAEAAFDAEAWTQLEFNFPAPANSNNVFSDLGAVIPSDFHSGAYRFAFRYLSGDGATRVTIDNVQVGEE
;
A
#
# COMPACT_ATOMS: atom_id res chain seq x y z
N MET A 1 -71.48 44.39 22.55
CA MET A 1 -70.79 45.65 22.18
C MET A 1 -69.61 45.30 21.28
N LYS A 2 -69.61 45.79 20.02
CA LYS A 2 -68.47 46.04 19.10
C LYS A 2 -67.52 44.86 18.78
N ASN A 3 -67.07 44.51 17.57
CA ASN A 3 -67.10 45.00 16.17
C ASN A 3 -66.64 43.79 15.28
N ILE A 4 -67.30 43.43 14.17
CA ILE A 4 -66.94 43.71 12.75
C ILE A 4 -65.43 43.77 12.44
N PHE A 5 -64.93 42.85 11.59
CA PHE A 5 -63.85 43.01 10.56
C PHE A 5 -63.79 41.70 9.73
N LYS A 6 -64.52 41.55 8.61
CA LYS A 6 -64.21 41.90 7.20
C LYS A 6 -62.79 41.56 6.73
N TYR A 7 -62.71 40.49 5.94
CA TYR A 7 -61.62 40.07 5.07
C TYR A 7 -61.18 41.21 4.13
N THR A 8 -59.87 41.47 4.07
CA THR A 8 -59.24 42.31 3.06
C THR A 8 -58.27 41.45 2.25
N SER A 9 -58.64 41.20 1.00
CA SER A 9 -57.72 40.71 -0.04
C SER A 9 -56.68 41.79 -0.32
N PHE A 10 -55.41 41.46 -0.13
CA PHE A 10 -54.30 42.22 -0.72
C PHE A 10 -53.85 41.49 -1.99
N ILE A 11 -54.10 42.13 -3.13
CA ILE A 11 -53.52 41.76 -4.42
C ILE A 11 -52.08 42.28 -4.39
N LEU A 12 -51.10 41.37 -4.35
CA LEU A 12 -49.69 41.70 -4.58
C LEU A 12 -49.33 41.26 -6.00
N ALA A 13 -49.17 42.24 -6.89
CA ALA A 13 -48.71 42.02 -8.25
C ALA A 13 -47.26 41.53 -8.23
N GLY A 14 -47.04 40.26 -8.60
CA GLY A 14 -45.71 39.68 -8.79
C GLY A 14 -45.07 40.24 -10.04
N LEU A 15 -43.97 40.97 -9.86
CA LEU A 15 -43.12 41.50 -10.92
C LEU A 15 -42.26 40.34 -11.47
N LEU A 16 -42.66 39.78 -12.61
CA LEU A 16 -41.88 38.80 -13.38
C LEU A 16 -40.74 39.52 -14.10
N ILE A 17 -39.55 39.48 -13.50
CA ILE A 17 -38.31 39.93 -14.12
C ILE A 17 -37.81 38.77 -15.00
N PHE A 18 -38.08 38.82 -16.30
CA PHE A 18 -37.39 37.99 -17.28
C PHE A 18 -36.01 38.59 -17.52
N THR A 19 -34.99 38.07 -16.83
CA THR A 19 -33.61 38.28 -17.26
C THR A 19 -33.39 37.43 -18.50
N THR A 20 -33.39 38.05 -19.68
CA THR A 20 -32.79 37.45 -20.87
C THR A 20 -31.28 37.44 -20.64
N ALA A 21 -30.77 36.35 -20.08
CA ALA A 21 -29.35 36.05 -20.20
C ALA A 21 -29.07 35.94 -21.70
N CYS A 22 -28.10 36.72 -22.18
CA CYS A 22 -27.60 36.59 -23.53
C CYS A 22 -26.93 35.22 -23.60
N ILE A 23 -27.63 34.22 -24.15
CA ILE A 23 -26.97 33.01 -24.64
C ILE A 23 -26.23 33.48 -25.88
N ASP A 24 -24.91 33.55 -25.77
CA ASP A 24 -24.02 33.75 -26.90
C ASP A 24 -24.36 32.70 -27.96
N GLU A 25 -24.64 33.10 -29.20
CA GLU A 25 -24.91 32.15 -30.31
C GLU A 25 -23.68 31.28 -30.63
N ASN A 26 -22.53 31.57 -30.01
CA ASN A 26 -21.32 30.74 -29.98
C ASN A 26 -21.09 30.01 -28.65
N TYR A 27 -22.09 29.87 -27.78
CA TYR A 27 -22.00 28.98 -26.62
C TYR A 27 -22.06 27.52 -27.11
N ASP A 28 -20.89 26.97 -27.41
CA ASP A 28 -20.68 25.56 -27.68
C ASP A 28 -20.92 24.77 -26.39
N ASP A 29 -22.06 24.07 -26.32
CA ASP A 29 -22.40 23.08 -25.28
C ASP A 29 -21.65 21.76 -25.52
N SER A 30 -20.38 21.83 -25.90
CA SER A 30 -19.48 20.69 -25.84
C SER A 30 -19.04 20.53 -24.38
N SER A 31 -19.92 19.92 -23.59
CA SER A 31 -19.61 19.45 -22.23
C SER A 31 -18.59 18.30 -22.19
N ASP A 32 -17.70 18.21 -23.19
CA ASP A 32 -16.66 17.19 -23.38
C ASP A 32 -15.40 17.45 -22.55
N VAL A 33 -15.44 18.37 -21.58
CA VAL A 33 -14.33 18.56 -20.64
C VAL A 33 -14.23 17.33 -19.73
N GLY A 34 -13.31 16.42 -20.06
CA GLY A 34 -12.99 15.23 -19.26
C GLY A 34 -13.52 13.89 -19.80
N ILE A 35 -13.99 13.82 -21.05
CA ILE A 35 -14.32 12.56 -21.73
C ILE A 35 -13.24 12.29 -22.79
N THR A 36 -12.59 11.12 -22.72
CA THR A 36 -11.61 10.69 -23.74
C THR A 36 -12.27 9.85 -24.84
N ASP A 37 -11.83 10.05 -26.08
CA ASP A 37 -12.19 9.22 -27.25
C ASP A 37 -11.32 7.95 -27.37
N GLN A 38 -10.34 7.78 -26.48
CA GLN A 38 -9.49 6.58 -26.45
C GLN A 38 -10.31 5.32 -26.16
N GLN A 39 -9.76 4.17 -26.59
CA GLN A 39 -10.41 2.90 -26.36
C GLN A 39 -10.57 2.63 -24.85
N LEU A 40 -11.70 2.04 -24.45
CA LEU A 40 -11.85 1.54 -23.09
C LEU A 40 -10.80 0.45 -22.83
N ILE A 41 -10.30 0.33 -21.61
CA ILE A 41 -9.29 -0.68 -21.26
C ILE A 41 -9.82 -2.09 -21.57
N ILE A 42 -11.10 -2.36 -21.31
CA ILE A 42 -11.70 -3.66 -21.68
C ILE A 42 -11.63 -3.93 -23.19
N ASN A 43 -11.71 -2.91 -24.05
CA ASN A 43 -11.57 -3.08 -25.50
C ASN A 43 -10.11 -3.32 -25.89
N VAL A 44 -9.17 -2.65 -25.22
CA VAL A 44 -7.73 -2.90 -25.39
C VAL A 44 -7.41 -4.34 -25.00
N LEU A 45 -7.85 -4.80 -23.82
CA LEU A 45 -7.66 -6.19 -23.38
C LEU A 45 -8.25 -7.20 -24.38
N ASN A 46 -9.46 -6.95 -24.89
CA ASN A 46 -10.06 -7.81 -25.92
C ASN A 46 -9.29 -7.79 -27.24
N THR A 47 -8.66 -6.67 -27.60
CA THR A 47 -7.81 -6.56 -28.80
C THR A 47 -6.50 -7.31 -28.61
N GLU A 48 -5.90 -7.18 -27.43
CA GLU A 48 -4.67 -7.85 -27.04
C GLU A 48 -4.84 -9.35 -26.79
N ASN A 49 -6.06 -9.82 -26.56
CA ASN A 49 -6.41 -11.23 -26.34
C ASN A 49 -6.33 -12.08 -27.63
N GLU A 50 -5.36 -11.81 -28.52
CA GLU A 50 -5.27 -12.29 -29.91
C GLU A 50 -5.85 -13.69 -30.13
N SER A 51 -5.10 -14.74 -29.75
CA SER A 51 -5.49 -16.15 -29.89
C SER A 51 -6.23 -16.70 -28.67
N GLY A 52 -6.78 -15.83 -27.82
CA GLY A 52 -7.38 -16.20 -26.55
C GLY A 52 -6.38 -16.33 -25.38
N GLU A 53 -5.18 -15.78 -25.50
CA GLU A 53 -4.13 -15.95 -24.47
C GLU A 53 -4.40 -15.22 -23.15
N LEU A 54 -5.39 -14.33 -23.09
CA LEU A 54 -5.85 -13.63 -21.88
C LEU A 54 -7.22 -14.13 -21.42
N SER A 55 -7.72 -15.25 -21.98
CA SER A 55 -9.09 -15.71 -21.73
C SER A 55 -9.36 -15.97 -20.25
N ILE A 56 -8.41 -16.56 -19.53
CA ILE A 56 -8.56 -16.81 -18.09
C ILE A 56 -8.68 -15.50 -17.33
N PHE A 57 -7.78 -14.54 -17.59
CA PHE A 57 -7.83 -13.24 -16.90
C PHE A 57 -9.13 -12.48 -17.17
N LEU A 58 -9.61 -12.49 -18.41
CA LEU A 58 -10.86 -11.83 -18.79
C LEU A 58 -12.10 -12.47 -18.14
N GLU A 59 -12.12 -13.80 -18.02
CA GLU A 59 -13.17 -14.52 -17.30
C GLU A 59 -13.19 -14.13 -15.82
N LEU A 60 -12.04 -14.08 -15.16
CA LEU A 60 -11.93 -13.67 -13.75
C LEU A 60 -12.33 -12.19 -13.55
N VAL A 61 -11.95 -11.30 -14.47
CA VAL A 61 -12.38 -9.89 -14.44
C VAL A 61 -13.90 -9.76 -14.53
N GLU A 62 -14.56 -10.61 -15.32
CA GLU A 62 -16.02 -10.68 -15.41
C GLU A 62 -16.65 -11.26 -14.13
N GLU A 63 -16.16 -12.42 -13.69
CA GLU A 63 -16.66 -13.15 -12.52
C GLU A 63 -16.63 -12.28 -11.24
N TYR A 64 -15.51 -11.59 -11.01
CA TYR A 64 -15.32 -10.73 -9.84
C TYR A 64 -15.87 -9.31 -10.02
N GLY A 65 -16.48 -9.00 -11.17
CA GLY A 65 -17.19 -7.73 -11.38
C GLY A 65 -16.28 -6.52 -11.62
N LEU A 66 -15.01 -6.71 -11.98
CA LEU A 66 -14.07 -5.62 -12.27
C LEU A 66 -14.33 -4.92 -13.61
N ILE A 67 -15.25 -5.41 -14.45
CA ILE A 67 -15.64 -4.76 -15.72
C ILE A 67 -16.04 -3.29 -15.50
N GLY A 68 -16.71 -2.99 -14.37
CA GLY A 68 -17.09 -1.62 -14.02
C GLY A 68 -15.88 -0.69 -13.87
N ASN A 69 -14.78 -1.21 -13.31
CA ASN A 69 -13.52 -0.48 -13.13
C ASN A 69 -12.86 -0.19 -14.49
N LEU A 70 -13.00 -1.08 -15.47
CA LEU A 70 -12.29 -1.02 -16.77
C LEU A 70 -13.07 -0.31 -17.90
N THR A 71 -14.25 0.24 -17.61
CA THR A 71 -15.17 0.85 -18.61
C THR A 71 -15.41 2.36 -18.42
N SER A 72 -14.68 3.02 -17.51
CA SER A 72 -14.82 4.46 -17.26
C SER A 72 -14.26 5.33 -18.39
N ARG A 73 -15.04 6.34 -18.80
CA ARG A 73 -14.64 7.40 -19.77
C ARG A 73 -14.39 8.77 -19.15
N ARG A 74 -14.76 8.96 -17.87
CA ARG A 74 -14.82 10.29 -17.22
C ARG A 74 -13.63 10.61 -16.32
N THR A 75 -12.81 9.60 -16.05
CA THR A 75 -11.56 9.73 -15.30
C THR A 75 -10.46 9.95 -16.32
N GLN A 76 -9.87 11.15 -16.35
CA GLN A 76 -8.70 11.44 -17.19
C GLN A 76 -7.54 10.54 -16.73
N ASP A 77 -7.27 9.46 -17.48
CA ASP A 77 -5.98 8.75 -17.53
C ASP A 77 -5.53 7.96 -16.28
N GLN A 78 -6.30 7.03 -15.70
CA GLN A 78 -5.95 6.51 -14.35
C GLN A 78 -6.01 5.01 -14.10
N LEU A 79 -5.67 4.15 -15.07
CA LEU A 79 -5.40 2.76 -14.72
C LEU A 79 -4.21 2.18 -15.48
N THR A 80 -3.53 1.25 -14.82
CA THR A 80 -2.64 0.28 -15.44
C THR A 80 -3.20 -1.10 -15.14
N VAL A 81 -3.40 -1.91 -16.18
CA VAL A 81 -3.76 -3.32 -16.02
C VAL A 81 -2.56 -4.17 -16.41
N PHE A 82 -2.04 -4.94 -15.47
CA PHE A 82 -1.10 -6.00 -15.74
C PHE A 82 -1.91 -7.25 -16.07
N ALA A 83 -2.09 -7.59 -17.34
CA ALA A 83 -2.88 -8.73 -17.78
C ALA A 83 -2.00 -9.98 -17.89
N PRO A 84 -2.12 -10.95 -16.96
CA PRO A 84 -1.40 -12.21 -17.06
C PRO A 84 -1.93 -13.05 -18.22
N THR A 85 -1.02 -13.73 -18.91
CA THR A 85 -1.37 -14.71 -19.93
C THR A 85 -1.94 -16.00 -19.31
N ASN A 86 -2.60 -16.82 -20.10
CA ASN A 86 -3.02 -18.15 -19.67
C ASN A 86 -1.81 -19.00 -19.24
N GLU A 87 -0.66 -18.86 -19.90
CA GLU A 87 0.59 -19.53 -19.51
C GLU A 87 1.10 -19.07 -18.14
N ALA A 88 0.87 -17.80 -17.77
CA ALA A 88 1.15 -17.31 -16.43
C ALA A 88 0.30 -18.04 -15.37
N PHE A 89 -0.98 -18.29 -15.65
CA PHE A 89 -1.86 -19.07 -14.77
C PHE A 89 -1.48 -20.55 -14.73
N GLU A 90 -1.07 -21.16 -15.85
CA GLU A 90 -0.56 -22.55 -15.87
C GLU A 90 0.71 -22.68 -15.01
N THR A 91 1.56 -21.66 -15.06
CA THR A 91 2.77 -21.60 -14.23
C THR A 91 2.42 -21.50 -12.74
N LEU A 92 1.48 -20.61 -12.38
CA LEU A 92 0.99 -20.50 -11.00
C LEU A 92 0.36 -21.82 -10.51
N ALA A 93 -0.48 -22.44 -11.34
CA ALA A 93 -1.12 -23.71 -11.01
C ALA A 93 -0.09 -24.81 -10.73
N THR A 94 0.94 -24.91 -11.58
CA THR A 94 2.03 -25.87 -11.39
C THR A 94 2.81 -25.60 -10.09
N GLN A 95 3.11 -24.33 -9.79
CA GLN A 95 3.78 -23.94 -8.54
C GLN A 95 2.97 -24.37 -7.32
N LEU A 96 1.65 -24.19 -7.37
CA LEU A 96 0.71 -24.57 -6.31
C LEU A 96 0.40 -26.07 -6.24
N GLY A 97 0.98 -26.88 -7.12
CA GLY A 97 0.80 -28.33 -7.15
C GLY A 97 -0.47 -28.82 -7.84
N TYR A 98 -1.14 -27.97 -8.62
CA TYR A 98 -2.25 -28.36 -9.50
C TYR A 98 -1.73 -28.91 -10.84
N GLU A 99 -2.53 -29.73 -11.52
CA GLU A 99 -2.18 -30.28 -12.84
C GLU A 99 -2.38 -29.27 -13.98
N SER A 100 -3.26 -28.30 -13.79
CA SER A 100 -3.58 -27.25 -14.76
C SER A 100 -4.21 -26.02 -14.10
N ALA A 101 -4.23 -24.89 -14.81
CA ALA A 101 -4.98 -23.70 -14.40
C ALA A 101 -6.49 -23.98 -14.27
N GLU A 102 -7.06 -24.84 -15.11
CA GLU A 102 -8.47 -25.25 -15.02
C GLU A 102 -8.76 -25.95 -13.69
N ASP A 103 -7.88 -26.89 -13.28
CA ASP A 103 -8.03 -27.61 -12.01
C ASP A 103 -7.88 -26.66 -10.80
N MET A 104 -6.93 -25.72 -10.88
CA MET A 104 -6.72 -24.70 -9.85
C MET A 104 -7.97 -23.82 -9.67
N LEU A 105 -8.59 -23.37 -10.77
CA LEU A 105 -9.76 -22.49 -10.74
C LEU A 105 -11.06 -23.24 -10.39
N ALA A 106 -11.13 -24.54 -10.65
CA ALA A 106 -12.26 -25.39 -10.27
C ALA A 106 -12.22 -25.84 -8.80
N ASP A 107 -11.08 -25.69 -8.12
CA ASP A 107 -10.95 -26.08 -6.72
C ASP A 107 -11.74 -25.14 -5.80
N ASN A 108 -12.06 -25.64 -4.62
CA ASN A 108 -12.73 -24.86 -3.61
C ASN A 108 -11.76 -23.83 -3.01
N GLU A 109 -12.31 -22.67 -2.66
CA GLU A 109 -11.55 -21.53 -2.15
C GLU A 109 -10.65 -21.89 -0.95
N SER A 110 -11.08 -22.78 -0.05
CA SER A 110 -10.27 -23.13 1.13
C SER A 110 -9.03 -23.96 0.80
N THR A 111 -9.12 -24.88 -0.18
CA THR A 111 -7.95 -25.65 -0.63
C THR A 111 -7.00 -24.75 -1.44
N PHE A 112 -7.55 -23.91 -2.31
CA PHE A 112 -6.76 -22.92 -3.06
C PHE A 112 -5.97 -22.00 -2.10
N GLN A 113 -6.65 -21.40 -1.12
CA GLN A 113 -6.01 -20.54 -0.11
C GLN A 113 -4.93 -21.30 0.68
N ALA A 114 -5.17 -22.58 1.02
CA ALA A 114 -4.16 -23.40 1.69
C ALA A 114 -2.95 -23.68 0.80
N ALA A 115 -3.15 -23.90 -0.50
CA ALA A 115 -2.05 -24.05 -1.45
C ALA A 115 -1.23 -22.75 -1.57
N ILE A 116 -1.90 -21.59 -1.69
CA ILE A 116 -1.22 -20.29 -1.70
C ILE A 116 -0.42 -20.08 -0.41
N LEU A 117 -1.02 -20.35 0.75
CA LEU A 117 -0.35 -20.20 2.04
C LEU A 117 0.90 -21.07 2.13
N ASN A 118 0.84 -22.32 1.63
CA ASN A 118 1.99 -23.22 1.69
C ASN A 118 3.13 -22.84 0.73
N GLU A 119 2.80 -22.29 -0.44
CA GLU A 119 3.80 -21.96 -1.47
C GLU A 119 4.37 -20.54 -1.31
N PHE A 120 3.52 -19.59 -0.95
CA PHE A 120 3.85 -18.16 -0.96
C PHE A 120 3.81 -17.50 0.42
N ASP A 121 3.51 -18.26 1.48
CA ASP A 121 3.33 -17.74 2.85
C ASP A 121 2.47 -16.46 2.89
N THR A 122 1.32 -16.53 2.21
CA THR A 122 0.35 -15.43 2.10
C THR A 122 -1.08 -15.95 2.12
N GLU A 123 -1.98 -15.20 2.76
CA GLU A 123 -3.42 -15.47 2.82
C GLU A 123 -4.08 -14.52 1.83
N THR A 124 -4.48 -15.08 0.69
CA THR A 124 -5.13 -14.32 -0.38
C THR A 124 -6.08 -15.22 -1.14
N ASN A 125 -7.07 -14.61 -1.80
CA ASN A 125 -8.03 -15.30 -2.65
C ASN A 125 -7.94 -14.79 -4.09
N LEU A 126 -8.66 -15.45 -5.00
CA LEU A 126 -8.64 -15.10 -6.43
C LEU A 126 -9.12 -13.66 -6.70
N LEU A 127 -10.12 -13.15 -5.97
CA LEU A 127 -10.57 -11.76 -6.11
C LEU A 127 -9.41 -10.79 -5.88
N GLU A 128 -8.69 -10.98 -4.77
CA GLU A 128 -7.59 -10.11 -4.40
C GLU A 128 -6.40 -10.23 -5.36
N ILE A 129 -6.11 -11.44 -5.85
CA ILE A 129 -5.13 -11.65 -6.92
C ILE A 129 -5.53 -10.81 -8.14
N VAL A 130 -6.78 -10.88 -8.60
CA VAL A 130 -7.27 -10.13 -9.77
C VAL A 130 -7.23 -8.62 -9.52
N GLU A 131 -7.59 -8.15 -8.34
CA GLU A 131 -7.50 -6.72 -7.96
C GLU A 131 -6.05 -6.22 -7.90
N ASN A 132 -5.09 -7.08 -7.54
CA ASN A 132 -3.67 -6.75 -7.50
C ASN A 132 -3.08 -6.48 -8.90
N HIS A 133 -3.74 -6.96 -9.96
CA HIS A 133 -3.35 -6.70 -11.34
C HIS A 133 -3.81 -5.34 -11.88
N VAL A 134 -4.56 -4.57 -11.09
CA VAL A 134 -5.11 -3.28 -11.52
C VAL A 134 -4.57 -2.16 -10.63
N SER A 135 -3.84 -1.22 -11.22
CA SER A 135 -3.31 -0.03 -10.53
C SER A 135 -4.17 1.20 -10.81
N PRO A 136 -4.55 2.02 -9.80
CA PRO A 136 -5.23 3.31 -9.98
C PRO A 136 -4.32 4.44 -10.51
N ALA A 137 -3.17 4.09 -11.10
CA ALA A 137 -2.26 5.01 -11.77
C ALA A 137 -2.05 4.54 -13.22
N ASN A 138 -2.02 5.46 -14.17
CA ASN A 138 -1.63 5.17 -15.55
C ASN A 138 -0.12 5.25 -15.69
N LEU A 139 0.54 4.10 -15.80
CA LEU A 139 1.97 3.92 -15.75
C LEU A 139 2.44 3.28 -17.06
N PRO A 140 2.95 4.06 -18.02
CA PRO A 140 3.68 3.52 -19.15
C PRO A 140 4.93 2.74 -18.70
N ILE A 141 5.39 1.78 -19.49
CA ILE A 141 6.54 0.92 -19.12
C ILE A 141 7.78 1.76 -18.81
N GLN A 142 8.02 2.87 -19.52
CA GLN A 142 9.16 3.75 -19.25
C GLN A 142 9.08 4.40 -17.85
N GLN A 143 7.89 4.65 -17.31
CA GLN A 143 7.76 5.10 -15.93
C GLN A 143 8.08 3.98 -14.95
N ILE A 144 7.74 2.73 -15.28
CA ILE A 144 8.12 1.56 -14.48
C ILE A 144 9.62 1.28 -14.58
N GLU A 145 10.27 1.52 -15.71
CA GLU A 145 11.71 1.30 -15.89
C GLU A 145 12.56 2.44 -15.32
N ASP A 146 12.19 3.70 -15.59
CA ASP A 146 13.03 4.87 -15.27
C ASP A 146 12.50 5.69 -14.09
N GLY A 147 11.34 5.33 -13.55
CA GLY A 147 10.71 6.05 -12.45
C GLY A 147 11.46 5.91 -11.12
N SER A 148 11.22 6.87 -10.22
CA SER A 148 11.79 6.86 -8.86
C SER A 148 10.92 6.16 -7.82
N PHE A 149 9.71 5.72 -8.18
CA PHE A 149 8.84 4.99 -7.25
C PHE A 149 9.35 3.56 -7.03
N ARG A 150 9.29 3.07 -5.79
CA ARG A 150 9.66 1.70 -5.44
C ARG A 150 8.46 0.76 -5.32
N LYS A 151 7.27 1.26 -5.65
CA LYS A 151 5.97 0.62 -5.41
C LYS A 151 4.91 1.08 -6.40
N ILE A 152 4.00 0.19 -6.77
CA ILE A 152 2.79 0.50 -7.55
C ILE A 152 1.57 0.17 -6.69
N ALA A 153 0.72 1.16 -6.42
CA ALA A 153 -0.55 0.92 -5.73
C ALA A 153 -1.49 0.09 -6.61
N THR A 154 -2.35 -0.71 -6.01
CA THR A 154 -3.29 -1.59 -6.70
C THR A 154 -4.70 -1.46 -6.12
N LEU A 155 -5.69 -2.08 -6.76
CA LEU A 155 -7.06 -2.13 -6.23
C LEU A 155 -7.20 -3.08 -5.04
N SER A 156 -6.31 -4.07 -4.89
CA SER A 156 -6.32 -4.97 -3.72
C SER A 156 -5.91 -4.24 -2.43
N GLY A 157 -5.29 -3.06 -2.56
CA GLY A 157 -4.66 -2.33 -1.45
C GLY A 157 -3.25 -2.83 -1.10
N VAL A 158 -2.79 -3.92 -1.72
CA VAL A 158 -1.41 -4.42 -1.60
C VAL A 158 -0.56 -3.81 -2.71
N ASN A 159 0.56 -3.18 -2.35
CA ASN A 159 1.42 -2.54 -3.36
C ASN A 159 2.33 -3.56 -4.02
N ILE A 160 2.52 -3.45 -5.34
CA ILE A 160 3.52 -4.22 -6.09
C ILE A 160 4.89 -3.55 -5.88
N PRO A 161 5.89 -4.22 -5.27
CA PRO A 161 7.25 -3.70 -5.17
C PRO A 161 7.91 -3.60 -6.55
N VAL A 162 8.75 -2.57 -6.73
CA VAL A 162 9.54 -2.34 -7.94
C VAL A 162 10.99 -2.07 -7.56
N ASN A 163 11.88 -2.97 -7.95
CA ASN A 163 13.33 -2.85 -7.74
C ASN A 163 14.05 -2.57 -9.07
N ARG A 164 15.08 -1.73 -9.04
CA ARG A 164 15.89 -1.29 -10.18
C ARG A 164 17.39 -1.35 -9.86
N GLU A 165 17.80 -2.42 -9.19
CA GLU A 165 19.18 -2.58 -8.72
C GLU A 165 20.07 -3.20 -9.80
N GLY A 166 21.30 -2.68 -9.93
CA GLY A 166 22.27 -3.20 -10.90
C GLY A 166 21.86 -3.07 -12.38
N GLY A 167 20.86 -2.23 -12.69
CA GLY A 167 20.30 -2.10 -14.03
C GLY A 167 19.27 -3.16 -14.39
N ASN A 168 18.87 -4.01 -13.46
CA ASN A 168 17.80 -4.99 -13.64
C ASN A 168 16.50 -4.46 -13.00
N LEU A 169 15.40 -4.54 -13.74
CA LEU A 169 14.05 -4.26 -13.23
C LEU A 169 13.44 -5.56 -12.69
N THR A 170 12.97 -5.54 -11.45
CA THR A 170 12.17 -6.62 -10.86
C THR A 170 10.85 -6.03 -10.38
N ILE A 171 9.75 -6.68 -10.77
CA ILE A 171 8.38 -6.29 -10.38
C ILE A 171 7.83 -7.41 -9.50
N ASN A 172 7.12 -7.04 -8.43
CA ASN A 172 6.46 -7.98 -7.52
C ASN A 172 7.41 -8.96 -6.80
N ASN A 173 8.69 -8.59 -6.64
CA ASN A 173 9.75 -9.46 -6.14
C ASN A 173 9.94 -10.77 -6.93
N ASP A 174 9.44 -10.83 -8.16
CA ASP A 174 9.56 -11.99 -9.03
C ASP A 174 10.62 -11.71 -10.12
N PRO A 175 11.80 -12.36 -10.04
CA PRO A 175 12.87 -12.17 -11.03
C PRO A 175 12.54 -12.78 -12.40
N ASP A 176 11.55 -13.67 -12.48
CA ASP A 176 11.10 -14.32 -13.71
C ASP A 176 9.87 -13.63 -14.33
N LEU A 177 9.37 -12.55 -13.70
CA LEU A 177 8.28 -11.76 -14.24
C LEU A 177 8.79 -10.83 -15.34
N GLU A 178 8.23 -11.01 -16.53
CA GLU A 178 8.50 -10.21 -17.71
C GLU A 178 7.24 -9.46 -18.16
N VAL A 179 7.39 -8.19 -18.51
CA VAL A 179 6.38 -7.46 -19.28
C VAL A 179 6.60 -7.81 -20.76
N LEU A 180 5.81 -8.76 -21.27
CA LEU A 180 5.91 -9.29 -22.63
C LEU A 180 5.60 -8.24 -23.69
N ARG A 181 4.57 -7.42 -23.43
CA ARG A 181 4.14 -6.32 -24.31
C ARG A 181 3.34 -5.28 -23.55
N SER A 182 3.27 -4.07 -24.10
CA SER A 182 2.53 -2.94 -23.53
C SER A 182 1.68 -2.25 -24.58
N ASN A 183 0.44 -1.94 -24.24
CA ASN A 183 -0.48 -1.16 -25.06
C ASN A 183 -0.86 0.13 -24.33
N LEU A 184 -0.64 1.26 -25.01
CA LEU A 184 -0.85 2.63 -24.52
C LEU A 184 -2.00 3.35 -25.27
N GLU A 185 -2.75 2.64 -26.10
CA GLU A 185 -3.80 3.20 -26.98
C GLU A 185 -5.14 3.40 -26.27
N GLY A 186 -5.28 2.89 -25.03
CA GLY A 186 -6.48 2.98 -24.23
C GLY A 186 -6.55 4.21 -23.33
N ASN A 187 -7.69 4.35 -22.63
CA ASN A 187 -7.85 5.28 -21.49
C ASN A 187 -7.10 4.75 -20.24
N GLY A 188 -5.81 4.47 -20.39
CA GLY A 188 -4.96 3.76 -19.44
C GLY A 188 -3.94 2.89 -20.17
N THR A 189 -3.12 2.18 -19.40
CA THR A 189 -2.07 1.30 -19.92
C THR A 189 -2.43 -0.16 -19.67
N VAL A 190 -2.18 -1.03 -20.64
CA VAL A 190 -2.22 -2.49 -20.46
C VAL A 190 -0.82 -3.04 -20.64
N HIS A 191 -0.32 -3.76 -19.65
CA HIS A 191 0.91 -4.53 -19.71
C HIS A 191 0.57 -6.01 -19.70
N ILE A 192 1.06 -6.77 -20.66
CA ILE A 192 0.86 -8.22 -20.65
C ILE A 192 2.06 -8.87 -20.03
N VAL A 193 1.82 -9.71 -19.03
CA VAL A 193 2.87 -10.22 -18.13
C VAL A 193 2.97 -11.73 -18.18
N SER A 194 4.18 -12.25 -18.01
CA SER A 194 4.49 -13.69 -18.04
C SER A 194 4.12 -14.43 -16.74
N ARG A 195 3.84 -13.68 -15.66
CA ARG A 195 3.56 -14.21 -14.33
C ARG A 195 2.32 -13.56 -13.73
N VAL A 196 1.61 -14.30 -12.89
CA VAL A 196 0.51 -13.77 -12.08
C VAL A 196 1.12 -12.95 -10.95
N LEU A 197 0.71 -11.68 -10.83
CA LEU A 197 1.07 -10.78 -9.74
C LEU A 197 0.39 -11.22 -8.46
N MET A 198 1.03 -12.12 -7.73
CA MET A 198 0.61 -12.52 -6.40
C MET A 198 0.64 -11.31 -5.45
N PRO A 199 -0.42 -11.06 -4.67
CA PRO A 199 -0.36 -10.09 -3.58
C PRO A 199 0.71 -10.52 -2.59
N VAL A 200 1.85 -9.85 -2.63
CA VAL A 200 2.95 -10.09 -1.68
C VAL A 200 2.55 -9.47 -0.35
N LYS A 201 1.70 -10.21 0.36
CA LYS A 201 1.47 -10.00 1.78
C LYS A 201 2.41 -10.92 2.48
N PHE A 202 3.15 -10.32 3.36
CA PHE A 202 4.02 -11.02 4.24
C PHE A 202 3.16 -11.70 5.34
N ILE A 203 3.13 -13.05 5.44
CA ILE A 203 2.73 -13.81 6.66
C ILE A 203 3.96 -14.23 7.46
N ALA A 204 3.93 -14.03 8.77
CA ALA A 204 5.10 -14.28 9.61
C ALA A 204 5.03 -15.74 10.06
N ALA A 205 5.49 -16.68 9.23
CA ALA A 205 5.40 -18.11 9.54
C ALA A 205 6.15 -18.48 10.84
N VAL A 206 7.26 -17.81 11.15
CA VAL A 206 7.97 -17.96 12.44
C VAL A 206 8.63 -16.64 12.84
N SER A 207 8.22 -16.06 13.97
CA SER A 207 8.83 -14.85 14.52
C SER A 207 9.60 -15.13 15.81
N TYR A 208 10.71 -14.42 15.98
CA TYR A 208 11.46 -14.35 17.22
C TYR A 208 10.69 -13.46 18.20
N ASP A 209 10.38 -13.96 19.40
CA ASP A 209 9.77 -13.15 20.46
C ASP A 209 10.85 -12.37 21.22
N PHE A 210 10.92 -11.07 20.93
CA PHE A 210 11.72 -10.09 21.66
C PHE A 210 10.86 -9.04 22.36
N GLY A 211 9.57 -9.32 22.56
CA GLY A 211 8.63 -8.40 23.18
C GLY A 211 8.24 -7.22 22.29
N GLY A 212 8.21 -7.40 20.97
CA GLY A 212 7.71 -6.41 20.01
C GLY A 212 6.19 -6.30 19.92
N ASP A 213 5.45 -7.16 20.64
CA ASP A 213 3.98 -7.14 20.73
C ASP A 213 3.42 -5.94 21.51
N PHE A 214 4.21 -5.32 22.39
CA PHE A 214 3.82 -4.22 23.26
C PHE A 214 2.51 -4.37 24.08
N GLU A 215 1.92 -5.55 24.19
CA GLU A 215 0.66 -5.77 24.94
C GLU A 215 0.78 -5.41 26.43
N THR A 216 1.96 -5.64 27.01
CA THR A 216 2.36 -5.15 28.34
C THR A 216 3.37 -4.01 28.20
N CYS A 217 2.99 -2.96 27.47
CA CYS A 217 3.92 -2.00 26.89
C CYS A 217 4.99 -1.48 27.86
N ASN A 218 4.65 -1.11 29.10
CA ASN A 218 5.67 -0.59 30.04
C ASN A 218 6.76 -1.62 30.37
N ASP A 219 6.39 -2.89 30.52
CA ASP A 219 7.34 -3.97 30.80
C ASP A 219 8.17 -4.30 29.54
N ARG A 220 7.51 -4.32 28.37
CA ARG A 220 8.20 -4.56 27.07
C ARG A 220 9.17 -3.42 26.72
N LEU A 221 8.72 -2.17 26.84
CA LEU A 221 9.49 -0.98 26.52
C LEU A 221 10.72 -0.84 27.43
N ALA A 222 10.73 -1.43 28.62
CA ALA A 222 11.91 -1.47 29.49
C ALA A 222 13.06 -2.34 28.95
N ALA A 223 12.78 -3.29 28.04
CA ALA A 223 13.79 -4.07 27.34
C ALA A 223 14.32 -3.35 26.09
N TRP A 224 13.55 -2.38 25.58
CA TRP A 224 13.94 -1.51 24.48
C TRP A 224 14.63 -0.26 25.02
N ARG A 225 15.35 0.44 24.14
CA ARG A 225 16.00 1.69 24.49
C ARG A 225 15.32 2.85 23.77
N VAL A 226 14.66 3.73 24.53
CA VAL A 226 14.11 4.99 24.00
C VAL A 226 15.11 6.12 24.24
N GLU A 227 15.50 6.81 23.17
CA GLU A 227 16.39 7.96 23.21
C GLU A 227 15.71 9.17 22.57
N ASN A 228 15.53 10.23 23.34
CA ASN A 228 14.88 11.45 22.89
C ASN A 228 15.93 12.54 22.67
N VAL A 229 16.29 12.79 21.41
CA VAL A 229 17.28 13.82 21.03
C VAL A 229 16.64 15.20 21.14
N VAL A 230 15.42 15.36 20.60
CA VAL A 230 14.64 16.61 20.65
C VAL A 230 13.16 16.30 20.89
N LEU A 231 12.51 17.03 21.81
CA LEU A 231 11.06 16.98 22.08
C LEU A 231 10.51 18.41 22.21
N ALA A 232 10.50 19.20 21.14
CA ALA A 232 10.13 20.63 21.18
C ALA A 232 8.61 20.85 21.40
N GLY A 233 8.02 20.26 22.43
CA GLY A 233 6.59 20.31 22.73
C GLY A 233 5.77 19.18 22.10
N GLY A 234 6.37 18.38 21.22
CA GLY A 234 5.85 17.07 20.82
C GLY A 234 6.21 15.96 21.83
N SER A 235 5.89 14.72 21.49
CA SER A 235 6.25 13.53 22.26
C SER A 235 6.97 12.49 21.41
N GLY A 236 8.03 11.91 21.98
CA GLY A 236 8.78 10.81 21.37
C GLY A 236 8.09 9.47 21.60
N TRP A 237 8.81 8.37 21.35
CA TRP A 237 8.24 7.03 21.53
C TRP A 237 7.86 6.75 22.98
N GLU A 238 6.57 6.53 23.21
CA GLU A 238 6.02 6.17 24.51
C GLU A 238 4.86 5.18 24.37
N CYS A 239 4.51 4.51 25.47
CA CYS A 239 3.38 3.59 25.48
C CYS A 239 2.06 4.29 25.22
N THR A 240 1.21 3.66 24.42
CA THR A 240 -0.14 4.13 24.09
C THR A 240 -1.17 3.04 24.27
N GLY A 241 -2.42 3.43 24.52
CA GLY A 241 -3.59 2.51 24.54
C GLY A 241 -4.30 2.41 23.19
N PHE A 242 -3.64 2.89 22.12
CA PHE A 242 -4.16 2.91 20.76
C PHE A 242 -3.38 1.94 19.86
N GLY A 243 -2.96 0.79 20.40
CA GLY A 243 -2.35 -0.30 19.63
C GLY A 243 -3.31 -0.92 18.63
N PHE A 244 -2.80 -1.84 17.82
CA PHE A 244 -3.60 -2.64 16.90
C PHE A 244 -4.57 -3.51 17.69
N GLU A 245 -4.05 -4.20 18.69
CA GLU A 245 -4.78 -4.90 19.74
C GLU A 245 -4.26 -4.36 21.08
N GLY A 246 -5.11 -3.71 21.88
CA GLY A 246 -4.67 -3.20 23.18
C GLY A 246 -3.64 -2.05 23.11
N GLN A 247 -2.41 -2.34 23.55
CA GLN A 247 -1.36 -1.34 23.73
C GLN A 247 -0.35 -1.37 22.59
N GLY A 248 0.33 -0.24 22.35
CA GLY A 248 1.42 -0.15 21.38
C GLY A 248 2.37 0.98 21.75
N ILE A 249 3.25 1.37 20.84
CA ILE A 249 4.11 2.55 21.00
C ILE A 249 3.70 3.66 20.03
N GLN A 250 3.84 4.91 20.46
CA GLN A 250 3.45 6.07 19.68
C GLN A 250 4.42 7.22 19.84
N ALA A 251 4.63 7.97 18.76
CA ALA A 251 5.31 9.25 18.73
C ALA A 251 4.41 10.30 18.04
N ASN A 252 4.56 11.56 18.41
CA ASN A 252 3.70 12.65 17.94
C ASN A 252 4.45 13.98 17.84
N GLY A 253 4.56 14.48 16.62
CA GLY A 253 5.15 15.79 16.33
C GLY A 253 4.16 16.95 16.47
N PHE A 254 2.88 16.72 16.74
CA PHE A 254 1.87 17.79 16.71
C PHE A 254 1.54 18.31 18.12
N SER A 255 1.73 19.61 18.35
CA SER A 255 1.32 20.30 19.57
C SER A 255 0.96 21.75 19.25
N GLY A 256 -0.31 22.00 18.95
CA GLY A 256 -0.77 23.32 18.48
C GLY A 256 -0.15 23.78 17.15
N GLY A 257 0.51 22.88 16.43
CA GLY A 257 1.36 23.10 15.27
C GLY A 257 2.38 21.96 15.14
N ALA A 258 3.09 21.90 14.02
CA ALA A 258 4.21 20.97 13.87
C ALA A 258 5.36 21.38 14.80
N GLN A 259 5.92 20.38 15.50
CA GLN A 259 7.03 20.54 16.43
C GLN A 259 8.21 19.73 15.94
N GLU A 260 9.40 20.19 16.29
CA GLU A 260 10.63 19.42 16.11
C GLU A 260 10.67 18.29 17.13
N VAL A 261 10.69 17.06 16.64
CA VAL A 261 10.85 15.85 17.46
C VAL A 261 11.88 14.98 16.75
N ASP A 262 12.88 14.52 17.48
CA ASP A 262 13.82 13.48 17.04
C ASP A 262 13.91 12.46 18.17
N SER A 263 13.26 11.31 17.97
CA SER A 263 13.12 10.26 18.97
C SER A 263 13.40 8.90 18.35
N TRP A 264 14.28 8.15 18.98
CA TRP A 264 14.64 6.79 18.59
C TRP A 264 14.07 5.81 19.60
N ILE A 265 13.61 4.67 19.11
CA ILE A 265 13.39 3.48 19.90
C ILE A 265 14.17 2.33 19.26
N ILE A 266 15.10 1.75 20.02
CA ILE A 266 16.07 0.75 19.56
C ILE A 266 15.73 -0.60 20.20
N SER A 267 15.74 -1.65 19.39
CA SER A 267 15.44 -3.01 19.82
C SER A 267 16.47 -3.56 20.83
N PRO A 268 16.10 -4.59 21.60
CA PRO A 268 17.07 -5.52 22.18
C PRO A 268 18.01 -6.10 21.10
N VAL A 269 19.08 -6.77 21.51
CA VAL A 269 19.92 -7.55 20.60
C VAL A 269 19.06 -8.67 20.02
N LEU A 270 19.06 -8.80 18.69
CA LEU A 270 18.44 -9.89 17.98
C LEU A 270 19.53 -10.85 17.52
N GLU A 271 19.44 -12.08 18.00
CA GLU A 271 20.32 -13.18 17.62
C GLU A 271 19.54 -14.48 17.78
N SER A 272 19.62 -15.36 16.77
CA SER A 272 19.00 -16.67 16.82
C SER A 272 19.91 -17.71 16.17
N ASN A 273 19.98 -18.90 16.78
CA ASN A 273 20.65 -20.07 16.18
C ASN A 273 19.65 -20.97 15.44
N ASP A 274 18.36 -20.73 15.63
CA ASP A 274 17.27 -21.59 15.14
C ASP A 274 16.51 -20.95 13.98
N LEU A 275 16.67 -19.63 13.79
CA LEU A 275 15.98 -18.82 12.78
C LEU A 275 16.96 -17.85 12.10
N VAL A 276 16.91 -17.76 10.78
CA VAL A 276 17.50 -16.69 9.99
C VAL A 276 16.60 -15.46 10.09
N LEU A 277 17.03 -14.48 10.86
CA LEU A 277 16.28 -13.24 11.09
C LEU A 277 16.46 -12.28 9.90
N ASN A 278 15.87 -12.61 8.76
CA ASN A 278 16.05 -11.88 7.49
C ASN A 278 14.89 -10.92 7.16
N THR A 279 13.83 -10.89 7.95
CA THR A 279 12.65 -10.06 7.67
C THR A 279 12.19 -9.32 8.91
N LEU A 280 11.89 -8.02 8.79
CA LEU A 280 11.27 -7.18 9.82
C LEU A 280 9.85 -6.81 9.42
N ARG A 281 8.90 -6.90 10.35
CA ARG A 281 7.49 -6.52 10.14
C ARG A 281 6.89 -5.86 11.35
N PHE A 282 5.85 -5.06 11.12
CA PHE A 282 5.10 -4.42 12.18
C PHE A 282 3.75 -3.88 11.67
N LYS A 283 2.82 -3.70 12.60
CA LYS A 283 1.61 -2.92 12.39
C LYS A 283 1.95 -1.44 12.47
N TYR A 284 1.53 -0.69 11.47
CA TYR A 284 1.74 0.76 11.37
C TYR A 284 0.42 1.50 11.24
N ALA A 285 0.22 2.54 12.04
CA ALA A 285 -0.86 3.50 11.83
C ALA A 285 -0.30 4.91 11.89
N SER A 286 -0.82 5.79 11.03
CA SER A 286 -0.48 7.21 11.06
C SER A 286 -1.70 8.12 10.94
N ARG A 287 -1.56 9.32 11.50
CA ARG A 287 -2.54 10.41 11.45
C ARG A 287 -1.85 11.70 11.07
N PHE A 288 -2.56 12.53 10.32
CA PHE A 288 -2.12 13.85 9.85
C PHE A 288 -0.97 13.79 8.86
N ASP A 289 -0.86 14.84 8.03
CA ASP A 289 0.17 14.94 7.01
C ASP A 289 1.53 15.31 7.63
N GLY A 290 2.60 14.70 7.14
CA GLY A 290 3.95 14.88 7.68
C GLY A 290 4.86 13.67 7.42
N PRO A 291 6.06 13.67 8.02
CA PRO A 291 7.07 12.64 7.77
C PRO A 291 6.69 11.28 8.37
N ASN A 292 7.09 10.21 7.68
CA ASN A 292 7.03 8.85 8.21
C ASN A 292 8.27 8.57 9.08
N PRO A 293 8.23 7.59 10.01
CA PRO A 293 9.43 7.21 10.73
C PRO A 293 10.46 6.58 9.77
N GLU A 294 11.73 6.72 10.10
CA GLU A 294 12.82 6.00 9.45
C GLU A 294 13.07 4.68 10.21
N ILE A 295 13.39 3.61 9.48
CA ILE A 295 13.79 2.34 10.08
C ILE A 295 15.25 2.11 9.77
N TRP A 296 16.01 1.71 10.76
CA TRP A 296 17.45 1.51 10.67
C TRP A 296 17.85 0.16 11.23
N VAL A 297 18.90 -0.47 10.68
CA VAL A 297 19.53 -1.68 11.21
C VAL A 297 21.03 -1.46 11.40
N VAL A 298 21.59 -2.10 12.43
CA VAL A 298 23.02 -2.02 12.77
C VAL A 298 23.50 -3.37 13.29
N ALA A 299 24.71 -3.77 12.90
CA ALA A 299 25.33 -4.97 13.43
C ALA A 299 25.69 -4.72 14.90
N GLU A 300 25.52 -5.71 15.79
CA GLU A 300 25.78 -5.48 17.22
C GLU A 300 27.23 -5.09 17.49
N GLU A 301 28.17 -5.53 16.64
CA GLU A 301 29.59 -5.17 16.74
C GLU A 301 29.90 -3.71 16.36
N ASP A 302 29.03 -3.09 15.57
CA ASP A 302 29.15 -1.69 15.15
C ASP A 302 28.31 -0.74 16.03
N TYR A 303 27.45 -1.27 16.90
CA TYR A 303 26.58 -0.48 17.75
C TYR A 303 27.33 0.13 18.95
N ASP A 304 27.42 1.46 18.99
CA ASP A 304 27.92 2.21 20.14
C ASP A 304 26.77 2.73 21.01
N ALA A 305 26.67 2.24 22.24
CA ALA A 305 25.65 2.71 23.17
C ALA A 305 25.82 4.18 23.60
N GLU A 306 27.03 4.74 23.61
CA GLU A 306 27.29 6.14 23.95
C GLU A 306 27.01 7.08 22.76
N ALA A 307 27.07 6.56 21.54
CA ALA A 307 26.83 7.26 20.28
C ALA A 307 25.74 6.58 19.42
N ALA A 308 24.63 6.17 20.04
CA ALA A 308 23.61 5.33 19.40
C ALA A 308 22.93 5.94 18.15
N PHE A 309 23.14 7.23 17.90
CA PHE A 309 22.58 7.99 16.78
C PHE A 309 23.62 8.34 15.70
N ASP A 310 24.81 7.74 15.73
CA ASP A 310 25.79 7.86 14.65
C ASP A 310 25.29 7.15 13.39
N ALA A 311 24.53 7.88 12.57
CA ALA A 311 23.89 7.35 11.36
C ALA A 311 24.87 6.73 10.35
N GLU A 312 26.18 7.01 10.46
CA GLU A 312 27.19 6.37 9.60
C GLU A 312 27.35 4.86 9.89
N ALA A 313 26.99 4.41 11.10
CA ALA A 313 27.02 2.99 11.49
C ALA A 313 25.73 2.24 11.12
N TRP A 314 24.65 2.95 10.81
CA TRP A 314 23.35 2.34 10.55
C TRP A 314 23.05 2.22 9.06
N THR A 315 22.44 1.11 8.67
CA THR A 315 21.86 0.94 7.33
C THR A 315 20.36 1.23 7.39
N GLN A 316 19.87 2.17 6.57
CA GLN A 316 18.45 2.48 6.50
C GLN A 316 17.69 1.37 5.75
N LEU A 317 16.56 0.94 6.30
CA LEU A 317 15.60 0.08 5.61
C LEU A 317 14.55 0.95 4.93
N GLU A 318 14.25 0.62 3.68
CA GLU A 318 13.27 1.34 2.88
C GLU A 318 11.87 0.74 3.08
N PHE A 319 10.95 1.58 3.55
CA PHE A 319 9.57 1.19 3.77
C PHE A 319 8.60 1.99 2.92
N ASN A 320 7.58 1.28 2.45
CA ASN A 320 6.44 1.86 1.79
C ASN A 320 5.36 2.19 2.82
N PHE A 321 5.37 3.40 3.35
CA PHE A 321 4.30 3.82 4.25
C PHE A 321 3.01 4.21 3.49
N PRO A 322 1.83 3.81 4.01
CA PRO A 322 0.54 4.28 3.51
C PRO A 322 0.34 5.77 3.82
N ALA A 323 -0.57 6.40 3.09
CA ALA A 323 -1.01 7.76 3.42
C ALA A 323 -1.68 7.80 4.81
N PRO A 324 -1.61 8.92 5.54
CA PRO A 324 -2.23 9.06 6.84
C PRO A 324 -3.73 8.76 6.81
N ALA A 325 -4.20 7.96 7.77
CA ALA A 325 -5.60 7.56 7.81
C ALA A 325 -6.52 8.72 8.22
N ASN A 326 -7.78 8.69 7.75
CA ASN A 326 -8.81 9.67 8.10
C ASN A 326 -9.47 9.43 9.46
N SER A 327 -9.26 8.26 10.05
CA SER A 327 -9.68 7.88 11.41
C SER A 327 -8.52 7.31 12.21
N ASN A 328 -8.63 7.32 13.54
CA ASN A 328 -7.64 6.69 14.41
C ASN A 328 -7.68 5.16 14.24
N ASN A 329 -6.57 4.49 14.58
CA ASN A 329 -6.43 3.03 14.65
C ASN A 329 -6.76 2.30 13.34
N VAL A 330 -6.46 2.93 12.20
CA VAL A 330 -6.42 2.24 10.91
C VAL A 330 -4.99 1.82 10.69
N PHE A 331 -4.74 0.53 10.82
CA PHE A 331 -3.41 -0.06 10.70
C PHE A 331 -3.19 -0.68 9.33
N SER A 332 -1.94 -0.66 8.90
CA SER A 332 -1.42 -1.40 7.76
C SER A 332 -0.26 -2.28 8.20
N ASP A 333 -0.08 -3.40 7.52
CA ASP A 333 1.08 -4.25 7.68
C ASP A 333 2.24 -3.69 6.87
N LEU A 334 3.38 -3.49 7.53
CA LEU A 334 4.63 -3.11 6.90
C LEU A 334 5.66 -4.20 7.10
N GLY A 335 6.47 -4.42 6.07
CA GLY A 335 7.56 -5.39 6.10
C GLY A 335 8.71 -4.98 5.18
N ALA A 336 9.93 -5.37 5.54
CA ALA A 336 11.10 -5.24 4.70
C ALA A 336 12.07 -6.40 4.94
N VAL A 337 12.77 -6.79 3.87
CA VAL A 337 13.90 -7.72 3.95
C VAL A 337 15.08 -6.99 4.58
N ILE A 338 15.68 -7.61 5.58
CA ILE A 338 16.91 -7.17 6.22
C ILE A 338 18.08 -7.56 5.30
N PRO A 339 19.05 -6.67 5.03
CA PRO A 339 20.19 -6.99 4.17
C PRO A 339 20.93 -8.24 4.60
N SER A 340 21.49 -8.98 3.62
CA SER A 340 22.16 -10.26 3.86
C SER A 340 23.32 -10.21 4.84
N ASP A 341 23.94 -9.04 4.98
CA ASP A 341 25.07 -8.83 5.89
C ASP A 341 24.66 -9.00 7.38
N PHE A 342 23.36 -8.93 7.68
CA PHE A 342 22.81 -9.14 9.03
C PHE A 342 22.22 -10.55 9.24
N HIS A 343 22.19 -11.41 8.20
CA HIS A 343 21.59 -12.75 8.29
C HIS A 343 22.40 -13.71 9.17
N SER A 344 23.70 -13.43 9.35
CA SER A 344 24.60 -14.20 10.19
C SER A 344 25.24 -13.32 11.24
N GLY A 345 24.65 -13.25 12.43
CA GLY A 345 25.19 -12.48 13.54
C GLY A 345 24.10 -11.85 14.40
N ALA A 346 24.55 -11.16 15.44
CA ALA A 346 23.68 -10.35 16.29
C ALA A 346 23.52 -8.95 15.68
N TYR A 347 22.30 -8.41 15.68
CA TYR A 347 22.04 -7.06 15.20
C TYR A 347 20.92 -6.39 16.00
N ARG A 348 20.70 -5.11 15.74
CA ARG A 348 19.55 -4.35 16.24
C ARG A 348 18.86 -3.64 15.11
N PHE A 349 17.60 -3.27 15.33
CA PHE A 349 16.93 -2.28 14.52
C PHE A 349 16.41 -1.14 15.39
N ALA A 350 16.06 -0.03 14.74
CA ALA A 350 15.46 1.11 15.41
C ALA A 350 14.38 1.76 14.56
N PHE A 351 13.37 2.32 15.24
CA PHE A 351 12.46 3.28 14.66
C PHE A 351 12.88 4.68 15.08
N ARG A 352 13.16 5.54 14.12
CA ARG A 352 13.38 6.97 14.36
C ARG A 352 12.17 7.76 13.91
N TYR A 353 11.62 8.54 14.82
CA TYR A 353 10.60 9.53 14.52
C TYR A 353 11.26 10.91 14.43
N LEU A 354 11.23 11.50 13.23
CA LEU A 354 11.76 12.83 12.96
C LEU A 354 10.64 13.75 12.42
N SER A 355 10.34 14.84 13.12
CA SER A 355 9.34 15.84 12.71
C SER A 355 9.87 17.27 12.80
N GLY A 356 9.14 18.24 12.22
CA GLY A 356 9.52 19.65 12.22
C GLY A 356 8.70 20.47 11.23
N ASP A 357 8.95 20.29 9.94
CA ASP A 357 8.21 20.97 8.86
C ASP A 357 6.79 20.41 8.65
N GLY A 358 6.56 19.19 9.13
CA GLY A 358 5.27 18.52 9.21
C GLY A 358 5.23 17.66 10.48
N ALA A 359 4.04 17.20 10.84
CA ALA A 359 3.84 16.46 12.09
C ALA A 359 2.77 15.38 11.93
N THR A 360 3.24 14.16 11.73
CA THR A 360 2.43 12.96 11.86
C THR A 360 2.24 12.62 13.34
N ARG A 361 1.22 11.80 13.62
CA ARG A 361 1.23 10.94 14.80
C ARG A 361 1.34 9.52 14.31
N VAL A 362 2.34 8.81 14.80
CA VAL A 362 2.68 7.46 14.35
C VAL A 362 2.47 6.49 15.50
N THR A 363 1.78 5.39 15.24
CA THR A 363 1.69 4.25 16.15
C THR A 363 2.32 3.04 15.47
N ILE A 364 3.16 2.32 16.22
CA ILE A 364 3.76 1.05 15.83
C ILE A 364 3.36 -0.01 16.85
N ASP A 365 3.09 -1.20 16.36
CA ASP A 365 2.69 -2.34 17.19
C ASP A 365 3.05 -3.68 16.54
N ASN A 366 2.99 -4.79 17.28
CA ASN A 366 3.22 -6.14 16.79
C ASN A 366 4.47 -6.28 15.91
N VAL A 367 5.60 -5.78 16.43
CA VAL A 367 6.89 -5.83 15.74
C VAL A 367 7.43 -7.26 15.79
N GLN A 368 7.75 -7.79 14.62
CA GLN A 368 8.16 -9.17 14.42
C GLN A 368 9.42 -9.20 13.56
N VAL A 369 10.29 -10.15 13.88
CA VAL A 369 11.47 -10.46 13.10
C VAL A 369 11.53 -11.97 12.91
N GLY A 370 11.78 -12.44 11.70
CA GLY A 370 11.68 -13.87 11.40
C GLY A 370 12.35 -14.28 10.09
N GLU A 371 12.15 -15.55 9.75
CA GLU A 371 12.48 -16.13 8.46
C GLU A 371 11.36 -15.82 7.45
N GLU A 372 11.77 -15.41 6.25
CA GLU A 372 10.96 -15.49 5.02
C GLU A 372 10.93 -16.91 4.47
#